data_AF-A0A530LYQ9-F1
#
_entry.id   AF-A0A530LYQ9-F1
#
_cell.length_a   1.000
_cell.length_b   1.000
_cell.length_c   1.000
_cell.angle_alpha   90.00
_cell.angle_beta   90.00
_cell.angle_gamma   90.00
#
_symmetry.space_group_name_H-M   'P 1'
#
loop_
_entity.id
_entity.type
_entity.pdbx_description
1 polymer ?
#
loop_
_entity_poly.entity_id
_entity_poly.type
_entity_poly.pdbx_seq_one_letter_code
_entity_poly.pdbx_strand_id
1 'polypeptide(L)' 'NYNYYAPPPRRYYRTQRLSSAHVQWCYNRYRSYRAWDNTFQPYYGPRQQCYSPYR' A
#
# COMPACT_ATOMS: atom_id res chain seq x y z
N ASN A 1 -23.39 -2.49 -9.26
CA ASN A 1 -23.13 -1.67 -8.05
C ASN A 1 -21.80 -2.15 -7.47
N TYR A 2 -20.69 -1.50 -7.84
CA TYR A 2 -19.35 -1.96 -7.46
C TYR A 2 -19.10 -1.54 -6.01
N ASN A 3 -19.38 -2.46 -5.08
CA ASN A 3 -19.00 -2.38 -3.68
C ASN A 3 -17.48 -2.24 -3.58
N TYR A 4 -17.02 -1.00 -3.57
CA TYR A 4 -15.62 -0.65 -3.38
C TYR A 4 -15.37 -0.59 -1.88
N TYR A 5 -14.62 -1.58 -1.38
CA TYR A 5 -14.20 -1.70 0.02
C TYR A 5 -13.81 -0.33 0.58
N ALA A 6 -14.53 0.11 1.63
CA ALA A 6 -14.17 1.31 2.37
C ALA A 6 -12.73 1.13 2.92
N PRO A 7 -11.80 2.05 2.65
CA PRO A 7 -10.44 1.91 3.14
C PRO A 7 -10.45 1.91 4.68
N PRO A 8 -9.67 1.04 5.33
CA PRO A 8 -9.61 0.97 6.79
C PRO A 8 -9.23 2.33 7.39
N PRO A 9 -9.69 2.63 8.62
CA PRO A 9 -9.50 3.93 9.26
C PRO A 9 -8.02 4.32 9.29
N ARG A 10 -7.74 5.55 8.87
CA ARG A 10 -6.40 6.11 8.69
C ARG A 10 -5.70 6.26 10.04
N ARG A 11 -5.10 5.17 10.51
CA ARG A 11 -4.05 5.24 11.52
C ARG A 11 -2.85 5.90 10.84
N TYR A 12 -2.50 7.09 11.32
CA TYR A 12 -1.36 7.88 10.86
C TYR A 12 -0.05 7.14 11.18
N TYR A 13 0.25 6.12 10.39
CA TYR A 13 1.56 5.51 10.31
C TYR A 13 2.44 6.39 9.39
N ARG A 14 3.75 6.19 9.43
CA ARG A 14 4.81 6.98 8.74
C ARG A 14 4.63 7.19 7.22
N THR A 15 3.55 6.67 6.63
CA THR A 15 3.02 7.01 5.31
C THR A 15 2.80 8.51 5.08
N GLN A 16 2.85 9.40 6.10
CA GLN A 16 2.76 10.84 5.90
C GLN A 16 3.77 11.40 4.86
N ARG A 17 4.85 10.67 4.56
CA ARG A 17 5.81 11.04 3.51
C ARG A 17 5.49 10.48 2.12
N LEU A 18 4.62 9.46 2.01
CA LEU A 18 4.24 8.84 0.74
C LEU A 18 2.97 9.50 0.23
N SER A 19 2.88 9.82 -1.06
CA SER A 19 1.62 10.39 -1.58
C SER A 19 0.49 9.37 -1.54
N SER A 20 -0.73 9.89 -1.52
CA SER A 20 -1.92 9.04 -1.67
C SER A 20 -1.93 8.26 -2.98
N ALA A 21 -1.28 8.76 -4.03
CA ALA A 21 -1.20 8.07 -5.32
C ALA A 21 -0.26 6.86 -5.27
N HIS A 22 0.88 6.98 -4.57
CA HIS A 22 1.80 5.87 -4.31
C HIS A 22 1.08 4.73 -3.59
N VAL A 23 0.41 5.07 -2.48
CA VAL A 23 -0.29 4.09 -1.63
C VAL A 23 -1.39 3.37 -2.41
N GLN A 24 -2.21 4.12 -3.17
CA GLN A 24 -3.28 3.54 -3.97
C GLN A 24 -2.74 2.59 -5.05
N TRP A 25 -1.66 2.98 -5.74
CA TRP A 25 -1.03 2.14 -6.75
C TRP A 25 -0.48 0.85 -6.13
N CYS A 26 0.18 0.93 -4.97
CA CYS A 26 0.70 -0.25 -4.27
C CYS A 26 -0.43 -1.20 -3.83
N TYR A 27 -1.55 -0.69 -3.33
CA TYR A 27 -2.72 -1.50 -3.00
C TYR A 27 -3.35 -2.18 -4.21
N ASN A 28 -3.39 -1.50 -5.35
CA ASN A 28 -3.90 -2.08 -6.60
C ASN A 28 -2.96 -3.16 -7.16
N ARG A 29 -1.64 -3.00 -6.98
CA ARG A 29 -0.62 -3.91 -7.50
C ARG A 29 -0.45 -5.16 -6.62
N TYR A 30 -0.46 -4.99 -5.30
CA TYR A 30 -0.13 -6.04 -4.34
C TYR A 30 -1.20 -6.15 -3.25
N ARG A 31 -1.92 -7.28 -3.22
CA ARG A 31 -2.97 -7.53 -2.20
C ARG A 31 -2.42 -7.63 -0.77
N SER A 32 -1.15 -8.00 -0.62
CA SER A 32 -0.46 -8.13 0.67
C SER A 32 0.28 -6.85 1.11
N TYR A 33 0.04 -5.74 0.41
CA TYR A 33 0.66 -4.45 0.71
C TYR A 33 0.20 -3.90 2.06
N ARG A 34 1.15 -3.27 2.76
CA ARG A 34 0.97 -2.60 4.03
C ARG A 34 1.49 -1.17 3.91
N ALA A 35 0.61 -0.20 4.13
CA ALA A 35 0.97 1.22 4.04
C ALA A 35 1.86 1.72 5.20
N TRP A 36 1.90 1.00 6.33
CA TRP A 36 2.62 1.48 7.52
C TRP A 36 4.14 1.35 7.42
N ASP A 37 4.63 0.34 6.70
CA ASP A 37 6.05 0.06 6.43
C ASP A 37 6.40 0.15 4.93
N ASN A 38 5.44 0.50 4.08
CA ASN A 38 5.58 0.51 2.63
C ASN A 38 6.06 -0.84 2.07
N THR A 39 5.61 -1.96 2.63
CA THR A 39 6.05 -3.29 2.16
C THR A 39 4.91 -4.16 1.66
N PHE A 40 5.24 -5.09 0.77
CA PHE A 40 4.35 -6.16 0.34
C PHE A 40 5.04 -7.53 0.54
N GLN A 41 4.24 -8.60 0.60
CA GLN A 41 4.74 -9.97 0.68
C GLN A 41 4.79 -10.56 -0.74
N PRO A 42 5.98 -10.83 -1.32
CA PRO A 42 6.10 -11.61 -2.54
C PRO A 42 5.79 -13.09 -2.28
N TYR A 43 5.57 -13.87 -3.35
CA TYR A 43 5.31 -15.30 -3.26
C TYR A 43 6.44 -16.08 -2.58
N TYR A 44 7.67 -15.60 -2.70
CA TYR A 44 8.85 -16.22 -2.11
C TYR A 44 9.69 -15.17 -1.39
N GLY A 45 10.17 -15.52 -0.20
CA GLY A 45 11.12 -14.72 0.57
C GLY A 45 10.49 -13.66 1.48
N PRO A 46 11.32 -12.73 2.00
CA PRO A 46 10.87 -11.70 2.94
C PRO A 46 10.04 -10.61 2.26
N ARG A 47 9.38 -9.78 3.09
CA ARG A 47 8.63 -8.60 2.61
C ARG A 47 9.57 -7.63 1.89
N GLN A 48 9.11 -7.05 0.79
CA GLN A 48 9.87 -6.09 -0.02
C GLN A 48 9.19 -4.73 -0.03
N GLN A 49 9.97 -3.67 -0.19
CA GLN A 49 9.42 -2.32 -0.31
C GLN A 49 8.67 -2.13 -1.62
N CYS A 50 7.55 -1.39 -1.58
CA CYS A 50 6.83 -1.01 -2.78
C CYS A 50 7.46 0.23 -3.42
N TYR A 51 7.78 0.12 -4.71
CA TYR A 51 8.24 1.24 -5.53
C TYR A 51 7.17 1.57 -6.56
N SER A 52 6.42 2.63 -6.29
CA SER A 52 5.46 3.20 -7.25
C SER A 52 6.16 4.26 -8.11
N PRO A 53 5.73 4.45 -9.38
CA PRO A 53 6.11 5.61 -10.17
C PRO A 53 5.62 6.94 -9.56
N TYR A 54 4.67 6.88 -8.62
CA TYR A 54 4.17 8.03 -7.88
C TYR A 54 4.95 8.17 -6.56
N ARG A 55 5.31 9.41 -6.20
CA ARG A 55 6.05 9.75 -4.96
C ARG A 55 5.25 9.48 -3.71
#